data_AF-G0ULX8-F1
#
_entry.id   AF-G0ULX8-F1
#
_cell.length_a   1.000
_cell.length_b   1.000
_cell.length_c   1.000
_cell.angle_alpha   90.00
_cell.angle_beta   90.00
_cell.angle_gamma   90.00
#
_symmetry.space_group_name_H-M   'P 1'
#
loop_
_entity.id
_entity.type
_entity.pdbx_description
1 polymer ?
#
loop_
_entity_poly.entity_id
_entity_poly.type
_entity_poly.pdbx_seq_one_letter_code
_entity_poly.pdbx_strand_id
1 'polypeptide(L)'
;MRMAENATRYPMSEHRPGEYDIRYLPTPYPCTVRNGPLLEIGEPRQIPAIRIPVIFLVNLFDESKSCWFGRKYQTVYVDRHFMREELMPQRYAIYATPEAYELLGLPVVNHHVHGEIPKTPREYEKLLERQRYDEERWKYSIEYLFRKYENGPPELLDRPEDGWDGTEEVALSAAGGAGRDGVAARRKGPIKQRKARKIKLF
;
A
#
# COMPACT_ATOMS: atom_id res chain seq x y z
N MET A 1 -39.24 -3.53 28.07
CA MET A 1 -39.53 -4.78 27.33
C MET A 1 -40.12 -4.46 25.97
N ARG A 2 -41.43 -4.19 25.84
CA ARG A 2 -42.08 -3.95 24.53
C ARG A 2 -41.38 -2.97 23.57
N MET A 3 -40.92 -1.81 24.06
CA MET A 3 -40.22 -0.83 23.21
C MET A 3 -38.79 -1.24 22.83
N ALA A 4 -38.14 -2.09 23.64
CA ALA A 4 -36.84 -2.65 23.31
C ALA A 4 -36.98 -3.76 22.26
N GLU A 5 -38.04 -4.57 22.35
CA GLU A 5 -38.40 -5.57 21.33
C GLU A 5 -38.80 -4.91 20.00
N ASN A 6 -39.44 -3.73 20.05
CA ASN A 6 -39.78 -2.95 18.84
C ASN A 6 -38.60 -2.19 18.23
N ALA A 7 -37.42 -2.20 18.87
CA ALA A 7 -36.27 -1.47 18.35
C ALA A 7 -35.82 -2.09 17.03
N THR A 8 -36.06 -1.38 15.93
CA THR A 8 -35.67 -1.84 14.59
C THR A 8 -34.22 -1.46 14.28
N ARG A 9 -33.58 -2.29 13.45
CA ARG A 9 -32.25 -2.04 12.88
C ARG A 9 -32.31 -1.71 11.39
N TYR A 10 -33.47 -1.27 10.89
CA TYR A 10 -33.64 -0.86 9.51
C TYR A 10 -32.49 0.05 9.03
N PRO A 11 -31.86 -0.23 7.86
CA PRO A 11 -32.19 -1.28 6.88
C PRO A 11 -31.40 -2.60 7.08
N MET A 12 -30.62 -2.72 8.14
CA MET A 12 -29.69 -3.83 8.38
C MET A 12 -30.33 -4.98 9.16
N SER A 13 -29.77 -6.18 8.99
CA SER A 13 -30.13 -7.33 9.80
C SER A 13 -29.41 -7.29 11.15
N GLU A 14 -30.15 -7.51 12.25
CA GLU A 14 -29.55 -7.68 13.58
C GLU A 14 -28.78 -9.00 13.69
N HIS A 15 -29.28 -10.07 13.07
CA HIS A 15 -28.70 -11.41 13.15
C HIS A 15 -27.57 -11.64 12.13
N ARG A 16 -27.52 -10.84 11.05
CA ARG A 16 -26.50 -10.97 9.99
C ARG A 16 -25.77 -9.64 9.79
N PRO A 17 -24.67 -9.40 10.53
CA PRO A 17 -23.99 -8.12 10.49
C PRO A 17 -23.36 -7.80 9.13
N GLY A 18 -23.55 -6.56 8.69
CA GLY A 18 -23.04 -6.05 7.41
C GLY A 18 -23.85 -6.49 6.18
N GLU A 19 -24.96 -7.20 6.37
CA GLU A 19 -25.93 -7.49 5.31
C GLU A 19 -27.26 -6.76 5.56
N TYR A 20 -27.93 -6.36 4.48
CA TYR A 20 -29.29 -5.86 4.55
C TYR A 20 -30.24 -6.96 5.01
N ASP A 21 -31.26 -6.58 5.78
CA ASP A 21 -32.32 -7.53 6.14
C ASP A 21 -33.15 -7.89 4.90
N ILE A 22 -33.45 -9.18 4.73
CA ILE A 22 -34.19 -9.72 3.59
C ILE A 22 -35.60 -9.15 3.48
N ARG A 23 -36.17 -8.68 4.60
CA ARG A 23 -37.50 -8.05 4.64
C ARG A 23 -37.54 -6.69 3.93
N TYR A 24 -36.39 -6.05 3.78
CA TYR A 24 -36.27 -4.73 3.14
C TYR A 24 -35.69 -4.82 1.72
N LEU A 25 -35.22 -6.00 1.31
CA LEU A 25 -34.77 -6.25 -0.05
C LEU A 25 -35.96 -6.46 -1.00
N PRO A 26 -35.78 -6.24 -2.32
CA PRO A 26 -36.84 -6.46 -3.31
C PRO A 26 -37.32 -7.92 -3.38
N THR A 27 -36.43 -8.87 -3.05
CA THR A 27 -36.72 -10.30 -2.98
C THR A 27 -36.38 -10.83 -1.59
N PRO A 28 -37.09 -11.87 -1.09
CA PRO A 28 -36.87 -12.43 0.24
C PRO A 28 -35.63 -13.34 0.31
N TYR A 29 -34.62 -13.10 -0.54
CA TYR A 29 -33.35 -13.81 -0.56
C TYR A 29 -32.21 -12.85 -0.22
N PRO A 30 -31.11 -13.33 0.38
CA PRO A 30 -29.95 -12.49 0.67
C PRO A 30 -29.37 -11.82 -0.59
N CYS A 31 -28.86 -10.61 -0.46
CA CYS A 31 -28.19 -9.91 -1.55
C CYS A 31 -26.91 -10.64 -1.96
N THR A 32 -26.75 -10.93 -3.26
CA THR A 32 -25.59 -11.66 -3.80
C THR A 32 -24.39 -10.78 -4.11
N VAL A 33 -24.53 -9.44 -4.05
CA VAL A 33 -23.46 -8.50 -4.40
C VAL A 33 -22.25 -8.63 -3.47
N ARG A 34 -22.48 -8.86 -2.17
CA ARG A 34 -21.39 -9.00 -1.19
C ARG A 34 -20.72 -10.38 -1.26
N ASN A 35 -21.53 -11.42 -1.39
CA ASN A 35 -21.09 -12.82 -1.37
C ASN A 35 -21.21 -13.45 -2.76
N GLY A 36 -20.70 -12.75 -3.77
CA GLY A 36 -20.73 -13.16 -5.16
C GLY A 36 -19.71 -14.26 -5.48
N PRO A 37 -19.77 -14.85 -6.68
CA PRO A 37 -18.72 -15.75 -7.16
C PRO A 37 -17.38 -15.01 -7.27
N LEU A 38 -16.28 -15.75 -7.10
CA LEU A 38 -14.93 -15.19 -7.18
C LEU A 38 -14.61 -14.59 -8.56
N LEU A 39 -15.13 -15.20 -9.61
CA LEU A 39 -14.97 -14.77 -11.00
C LEU A 39 -16.34 -14.48 -11.57
N GLU A 40 -16.47 -13.35 -12.25
CA GLU A 40 -17.69 -13.01 -12.98
C GLU A 40 -17.85 -13.87 -14.24
N ILE A 41 -19.07 -13.91 -14.77
CA ILE A 41 -19.35 -14.60 -16.03
C ILE A 41 -18.55 -13.93 -17.16
N GLY A 42 -17.66 -14.69 -17.80
CA GLY A 42 -16.79 -14.20 -18.87
C GLY A 42 -15.48 -13.56 -18.38
N GLU A 43 -15.23 -13.49 -17.07
CA GLU A 43 -13.98 -12.98 -16.51
C GLU A 43 -12.88 -14.06 -16.55
N PRO A 44 -11.70 -13.78 -17.14
CA PRO A 44 -10.59 -14.72 -17.15
C PRO A 44 -9.97 -14.84 -15.76
N ARG A 45 -9.51 -16.04 -15.41
CA ARG A 45 -8.79 -16.27 -14.15
C ARG A 45 -7.35 -15.73 -14.25
N GLN A 46 -7.12 -14.53 -13.71
CA GLN A 46 -5.81 -13.87 -13.68
C GLN A 46 -5.31 -13.55 -12.26
N ILE A 47 -5.80 -14.30 -11.27
CA ILE A 47 -5.47 -14.12 -9.86
C ILE A 47 -3.97 -14.41 -9.62
N PRO A 48 -3.19 -13.45 -9.07
CA PRO A 48 -1.76 -13.63 -8.84
C PRO A 48 -1.47 -14.55 -7.65
N ALA A 49 -0.19 -14.92 -7.49
CA ALA A 49 0.30 -15.63 -6.31
C ALA A 49 0.31 -14.69 -5.09
N ILE A 50 -0.75 -14.75 -4.30
CA ILE A 50 -0.92 -13.93 -3.09
C ILE A 50 -0.07 -14.52 -1.95
N ARG A 51 0.71 -13.67 -1.28
CA ARG A 51 1.38 -13.98 -0.02
C ARG A 51 0.45 -13.68 1.15
N ILE A 52 0.49 -14.52 2.18
CA ILE A 52 -0.37 -14.42 3.36
C ILE A 52 0.47 -14.25 4.63
N PRO A 53 0.02 -13.44 5.60
CA PRO A 53 0.72 -13.29 6.87
C PRO A 53 0.50 -14.51 7.76
N VAL A 54 1.59 -14.98 8.35
CA VAL A 54 1.65 -16.20 9.16
C VAL A 54 2.52 -15.93 10.38
N ILE A 55 2.11 -16.42 11.55
CA ILE A 55 2.87 -16.31 12.80
C ILE A 55 3.70 -17.57 12.99
N PHE A 56 5.02 -17.43 13.03
CA PHE A 56 5.92 -18.54 13.31
C PHE A 56 5.89 -18.93 14.80
N LEU A 57 5.87 -20.22 15.09
CA LEU A 57 5.91 -20.77 16.46
C LEU A 57 7.32 -21.19 16.89
N VAL A 58 8.21 -21.37 15.93
CA VAL A 58 9.62 -21.76 16.12
C VAL A 58 10.54 -20.88 15.28
N ASN A 59 11.82 -20.82 15.66
CA ASN A 59 12.84 -20.22 14.81
C ASN A 59 13.16 -21.20 13.68
N LEU A 60 12.70 -20.93 12.45
CA LEU A 60 12.90 -21.82 11.31
C LEU A 60 14.03 -21.28 10.41
N PHE A 61 15.05 -22.11 10.16
CA PHE A 61 16.19 -21.78 9.32
C PHE A 61 16.13 -22.54 8.00
N ASP A 62 16.31 -21.83 6.89
CA ASP A 62 16.47 -22.38 5.54
C ASP A 62 17.95 -22.69 5.31
N GLU A 63 18.30 -23.98 5.32
CA GLU A 63 19.67 -24.41 5.06
C GLU A 63 20.10 -24.13 3.62
N SER A 64 19.17 -24.18 2.66
CA SER A 64 19.49 -24.01 1.23
C SER A 64 19.87 -22.57 0.91
N LYS A 65 19.18 -21.60 1.53
CA LYS A 65 19.43 -20.17 1.36
C LYS A 65 20.29 -19.56 2.46
N SER A 66 20.66 -20.36 3.47
CA SER A 66 21.39 -19.92 4.66
C SER A 66 20.76 -18.69 5.34
N CYS A 67 19.42 -18.68 5.45
CA CYS A 67 18.69 -17.56 6.04
C CYS A 67 17.54 -18.04 6.93
N TRP A 68 17.05 -17.19 7.84
CA TRP A 68 15.90 -17.53 8.67
C TRP A 68 14.61 -17.27 7.88
N PHE A 69 13.73 -18.27 7.78
CA PHE A 69 12.37 -18.06 7.28
C PHE A 69 11.61 -17.08 8.17
N GLY A 70 11.71 -17.30 9.48
CA GLY A 70 11.05 -16.49 10.50
C GLY A 70 11.54 -16.85 11.89
N ARG A 71 11.51 -15.86 12.78
CA ARG A 71 11.75 -16.05 14.22
C ARG A 71 10.45 -16.48 14.91
N LYS A 72 10.59 -17.08 16.09
CA LYS A 72 9.47 -17.42 16.96
C LYS A 72 8.66 -16.17 17.29
N TYR A 73 7.34 -16.29 17.16
CA TYR A 73 6.33 -15.24 17.30
C TYR A 73 6.47 -14.05 16.34
N GLN A 74 7.21 -14.24 15.24
CA GLN A 74 7.30 -13.25 14.17
C GLN A 74 6.21 -13.51 13.12
N THR A 75 5.55 -12.44 12.71
CA THR A 75 4.63 -12.45 11.59
C THR A 75 5.38 -12.22 10.30
N VAL A 76 5.27 -13.15 9.35
CA VAL A 76 5.95 -13.11 8.06
C VAL A 76 4.95 -13.41 6.96
N TYR A 77 5.05 -12.66 5.85
CA TYR A 77 4.28 -12.94 4.64
C TYR A 77 4.92 -14.08 3.86
N VAL A 78 4.21 -15.19 3.69
CA VAL A 78 4.70 -16.40 3.00
C VAL A 78 3.75 -16.83 1.88
N ASP A 79 4.22 -17.69 0.99
CA ASP A 79 3.37 -18.22 -0.08
C ASP A 79 2.28 -19.13 0.49
N ARG A 80 1.06 -19.03 -0.07
CA ARG A 80 -0.11 -19.80 0.39
C ARG A 80 0.11 -21.30 0.33
N HIS A 81 0.79 -21.77 -0.72
CA HIS A 81 1.07 -23.18 -0.94
C HIS A 81 2.07 -23.72 0.10
N PHE A 82 3.18 -23.02 0.28
CA PHE A 82 4.21 -23.33 1.27
C PHE A 82 3.65 -23.37 2.70
N MET A 83 2.81 -22.37 3.06
CA MET A 83 2.15 -22.38 4.36
C MET A 83 1.26 -23.61 4.57
N ARG A 84 0.44 -23.95 3.56
CA ARG A 84 -0.54 -25.03 3.67
C ARG A 84 0.11 -26.42 3.69
N GLU A 85 1.18 -26.62 2.93
CA GLU A 85 1.72 -27.95 2.65
C GLU A 85 2.97 -28.29 3.45
N GLU A 86 3.73 -27.29 3.89
CA GLU A 86 4.97 -27.53 4.66
C GLU A 86 4.85 -26.99 6.09
N LEU A 87 4.53 -25.70 6.27
CA LEU A 87 4.55 -25.06 7.59
C LEU A 87 3.43 -25.53 8.52
N MET A 88 2.20 -25.57 8.02
CA MET A 88 1.01 -25.91 8.81
C MET A 88 1.02 -27.38 9.29
N PRO A 89 1.30 -28.38 8.43
CA PRO A 89 1.31 -29.78 8.88
C PRO A 89 2.39 -30.06 9.94
N GLN A 90 3.53 -29.38 9.84
CA GLN A 90 4.64 -29.50 10.80
C GLN A 90 4.44 -28.63 12.05
N ARG A 91 3.36 -27.83 12.11
CA ARG A 91 3.06 -26.90 13.20
C ARG A 91 4.19 -25.91 13.49
N TYR A 92 4.99 -25.57 12.48
CA TYR A 92 6.03 -24.55 12.63
C TYR A 92 5.47 -23.13 12.65
N ALA A 93 4.28 -22.95 12.07
CA ALA A 93 3.61 -21.66 12.01
C ALA A 93 2.09 -21.84 11.95
N ILE A 94 1.35 -20.77 12.26
CA ILE A 94 -0.11 -20.71 12.19
C ILE A 94 -0.56 -19.45 11.43
N TYR A 95 -1.79 -19.44 10.91
CA TYR A 95 -2.32 -18.26 10.23
C TYR A 95 -2.40 -17.05 11.17
N ALA A 96 -2.04 -15.87 10.67
CA ALA A 96 -2.07 -14.64 11.45
C ALA A 96 -3.50 -14.07 11.53
N THR A 97 -4.30 -14.59 12.46
CA THR A 97 -5.64 -14.07 12.79
C THR A 97 -5.61 -13.29 14.10
N PRO A 98 -6.52 -12.32 14.32
CA PRO A 98 -6.62 -11.60 15.59
C PRO A 98 -6.69 -12.53 16.80
N GLU A 99 -7.52 -13.58 16.70
CA GLU A 99 -7.65 -14.63 17.72
C GLU A 99 -6.33 -15.36 17.98
N ALA A 100 -5.53 -15.66 16.94
CA ALA A 100 -4.23 -16.30 17.12
C ALA A 100 -3.24 -15.39 17.87
N TYR A 101 -3.27 -14.06 17.64
CA TYR A 101 -2.47 -13.13 18.43
C TYR A 101 -2.90 -13.14 19.90
N GLU A 102 -4.20 -13.11 20.17
CA GLU A 102 -4.76 -13.16 21.52
C GLU A 102 -4.36 -14.44 22.27
N LEU A 103 -4.52 -15.61 21.62
CA LEU A 103 -4.17 -16.91 22.20
C LEU A 103 -2.66 -17.05 22.48
N LEU A 104 -1.83 -16.39 21.68
CA LEU A 104 -0.37 -16.37 21.87
C LEU A 104 0.11 -15.28 22.84
N GLY A 105 -0.77 -14.39 23.30
CA GLY A 105 -0.41 -13.26 24.15
C GLY A 105 0.38 -12.16 23.44
N LEU A 106 0.26 -12.07 22.11
CA LEU A 106 0.91 -11.07 21.26
C LEU A 106 -0.01 -9.85 21.06
N PRO A 107 0.54 -8.67 20.72
CA PRO A 107 -0.29 -7.51 20.39
C PRO A 107 -1.18 -7.82 19.19
N VAL A 108 -2.49 -7.64 19.37
CA VAL A 108 -3.51 -8.02 18.38
C VAL A 108 -3.43 -7.08 17.18
N VAL A 109 -3.20 -7.67 16.01
CA VAL A 109 -3.20 -6.96 14.72
C VAL A 109 -4.13 -7.69 13.76
N ASN A 110 -5.08 -6.94 13.16
CA ASN A 110 -5.94 -7.48 12.12
C ASN A 110 -5.39 -7.14 10.73
N HIS A 111 -4.83 -8.15 10.06
CA HIS A 111 -4.24 -8.03 8.72
C HIS A 111 -5.28 -8.02 7.59
N HIS A 112 -6.57 -8.19 7.91
CA HIS A 112 -7.65 -8.27 6.92
C HIS A 112 -7.35 -9.21 5.75
N VAL A 113 -6.75 -10.37 6.06
CA VAL A 113 -6.30 -11.36 5.07
C VAL A 113 -7.49 -11.80 4.22
N HIS A 114 -7.36 -11.65 2.89
CA HIS A 114 -8.41 -11.95 1.92
C HIS A 114 -9.74 -11.20 2.17
N GLY A 115 -9.72 -10.05 2.86
CA GLY A 115 -10.89 -9.17 2.98
C GLY A 115 -11.37 -8.66 1.62
N GLU A 116 -10.42 -8.38 0.72
CA GLU A 116 -10.65 -8.11 -0.71
C GLU A 116 -9.71 -9.04 -1.50
N ILE A 117 -10.27 -10.00 -2.26
CA ILE A 117 -9.44 -10.94 -3.04
C ILE A 117 -9.09 -10.27 -4.38
N PRO A 118 -7.80 -10.00 -4.66
CA PRO A 118 -7.39 -9.36 -5.91
C PRO A 118 -7.60 -10.33 -7.08
N LYS A 119 -8.30 -9.87 -8.12
CA LYS A 119 -8.57 -10.63 -9.34
C LYS A 119 -7.49 -10.40 -10.40
N THR A 120 -6.79 -9.27 -10.31
CA THR A 120 -5.71 -8.88 -11.23
C THR A 120 -4.40 -8.55 -10.51
N PRO A 121 -3.24 -8.62 -11.18
CA PRO A 121 -1.95 -8.22 -10.60
C PRO A 121 -1.93 -6.78 -10.09
N ARG A 122 -2.57 -5.86 -10.83
CA ARG A 122 -2.66 -4.44 -10.44
C ARG A 122 -3.49 -4.23 -9.18
N GLU A 123 -4.55 -5.02 -8.97
CA GLU A 123 -5.31 -5.00 -7.72
C GLU A 123 -4.48 -5.54 -6.57
N TYR A 124 -3.63 -6.54 -6.81
CA TYR A 124 -2.72 -7.04 -5.79
C TYR A 124 -1.66 -5.99 -5.40
N GLU A 125 -1.09 -5.25 -6.34
CA GLU A 125 -0.21 -4.11 -6.03
C GLU A 125 -0.90 -3.06 -5.16
N LYS A 126 -2.17 -2.73 -5.47
CA LYS A 126 -2.98 -1.81 -4.64
C LYS A 126 -3.22 -2.37 -3.24
N LEU A 127 -3.48 -3.68 -3.13
CA LEU A 127 -3.65 -4.35 -1.84
C LEU A 127 -2.37 -4.31 -1.02
N LEU A 128 -1.21 -4.58 -1.64
CA LEU A 128 0.09 -4.49 -0.98
C LEU A 128 0.40 -3.06 -0.52
N GLU A 129 0.08 -2.05 -1.33
CA GLU A 129 0.27 -0.65 -0.95
C GLU A 129 -0.66 -0.25 0.21
N ARG A 130 -1.90 -0.76 0.23
CA ARG A 130 -2.82 -0.58 1.36
C ARG A 130 -2.30 -1.24 2.64
N GLN A 131 -1.82 -2.49 2.54
CA GLN A 131 -1.21 -3.20 3.67
C GLN A 131 0.01 -2.45 4.21
N ARG A 132 0.90 -1.98 3.33
CA ARG A 132 2.07 -1.18 3.70
C ARG A 132 1.67 0.13 4.39
N TYR A 133 0.63 0.80 3.91
CA TYR A 133 0.08 1.97 4.56
C TYR A 133 -0.45 1.65 5.96
N ASP A 134 -1.24 0.59 6.10
CA ASP A 134 -1.83 0.21 7.39
C ASP A 134 -0.77 -0.22 8.42
N GLU A 135 0.29 -0.92 7.99
CA GLU A 135 1.43 -1.31 8.83
C GLU A 135 2.32 -0.12 9.23
N GLU A 136 2.65 0.75 8.27
CA GLU A 136 3.66 1.79 8.44
C GLU A 136 3.11 3.17 8.13
N ARG A 137 2.00 3.53 8.79
CA ARG A 137 1.33 4.84 8.60
C ARG A 137 2.27 6.04 8.72
N TRP A 138 3.28 5.91 9.59
CA TRP A 138 4.32 6.93 9.81
C TRP A 138 5.15 7.24 8.55
N LYS A 139 5.35 6.29 7.62
CA LYS A 139 6.05 6.53 6.34
C LYS A 139 5.29 7.43 5.38
N TYR A 140 4.00 7.64 5.61
CA TYR A 140 3.15 8.51 4.78
C TYR A 140 2.91 9.87 5.45
N SER A 141 3.69 10.21 6.47
CA SER A 141 3.69 11.54 7.10
C SER A 141 4.44 12.58 6.25
N ILE A 142 4.11 13.86 6.46
CA ILE A 142 4.79 14.98 5.79
C ILE A 142 6.28 15.00 6.15
N GLU A 143 6.61 14.76 7.41
CA GLU A 143 7.99 14.68 7.90
C GLU A 143 8.77 13.59 7.16
N TYR A 144 8.23 12.38 7.05
CA TYR A 144 8.90 11.30 6.33
C TYR A 144 8.98 11.56 4.81
N LEU A 145 7.97 12.21 4.23
CA LEU A 145 7.95 12.60 2.83
C LEU A 145 9.08 13.59 2.51
N PHE A 146 9.31 14.56 3.39
CA PHE A 146 10.31 15.62 3.20
C PHE A 146 11.63 15.39 3.95
N ARG A 147 11.83 14.24 4.60
CA ARG A 147 13.07 13.92 5.35
C ARG A 147 14.37 14.12 4.56
N LYS A 148 14.33 13.97 3.23
CA LYS A 148 15.51 14.21 2.36
C LYS A 148 15.85 15.69 2.19
N TYR A 149 14.87 16.56 2.41
CA TYR A 149 14.93 18.00 2.23
C TYR A 149 14.79 18.76 3.55
N GLU A 150 14.88 18.05 4.68
CA GLU A 150 14.76 18.63 6.02
C GLU A 150 15.83 19.71 6.26
N ASN A 151 17.07 19.43 5.84
CA ASN A 151 18.19 20.36 5.92
C ASN A 151 18.24 21.35 4.73
N GLY A 152 17.21 21.35 3.87
CA GLY A 152 17.18 22.12 2.63
C GLY A 152 17.69 21.35 1.40
N PRO A 153 17.79 22.02 0.24
CA PRO A 153 18.27 21.42 -1.00
C PRO A 153 19.70 20.86 -0.86
N PRO A 154 19.96 19.60 -1.26
CA PRO A 154 21.25 18.97 -1.07
C PRO A 154 22.40 19.65 -1.82
N GLU A 155 22.09 20.39 -2.89
CA GLU A 155 23.04 21.17 -3.67
C GLU A 155 23.54 22.43 -2.94
N LEU A 156 22.79 22.91 -1.94
CA LEU A 156 23.16 24.08 -1.13
C LEU A 156 23.90 23.70 0.15
N LEU A 157 24.00 22.40 0.44
CA LEU A 157 24.70 21.89 1.60
C LEU A 157 26.16 21.64 1.23
N ASP A 158 27.07 22.36 1.88
CA ASP A 158 28.50 22.13 1.73
C ASP A 158 28.82 20.68 2.11
N ARG A 159 29.43 19.94 1.18
CA ARG A 159 29.93 18.58 1.42
C ARG A 159 31.45 18.60 1.39
N PRO A 160 32.12 17.96 2.36
CA PRO A 160 33.57 17.78 2.28
C PRO A 160 33.90 16.87 1.10
N GLU A 161 34.87 17.28 0.29
CA GLU A 161 35.44 16.45 -0.77
C GLU A 161 36.66 15.71 -0.20
N ASP A 162 36.51 14.41 0.07
CA ASP A 162 37.58 13.57 0.64
C ASP A 162 38.64 13.14 -0.40
N GLY A 163 38.36 13.34 -1.70
CA GLY A 163 39.28 13.04 -2.79
C GLY A 163 38.80 13.66 -4.09
N TRP A 164 39.63 14.55 -4.65
CA TRP A 164 39.43 15.15 -5.98
C TRP A 164 40.62 14.79 -6.85
N ASP A 165 40.39 14.11 -7.98
CA ASP A 165 41.41 13.87 -8.98
C ASP A 165 41.54 15.13 -9.85
N GLY A 166 42.70 15.81 -9.78
CA GLY A 166 42.93 17.10 -10.46
C GLY A 166 42.84 17.07 -12.00
N THR A 167 42.57 15.91 -12.61
CA THR A 167 42.23 15.76 -14.04
C THR A 167 40.72 15.84 -14.33
N GLU A 168 39.87 15.92 -13.32
CA GLU A 168 38.40 16.02 -13.45
C GLU A 168 37.91 17.45 -13.75
N GLU A 169 38.81 18.43 -13.81
CA GLU A 169 38.46 19.80 -14.19
C GLU A 169 38.08 19.87 -15.68
N VAL A 170 36.79 20.07 -15.95
CA VAL A 170 36.27 20.22 -17.31
C VAL A 170 36.39 21.69 -17.75
N ALA A 171 37.48 22.02 -18.45
CA ALA A 171 37.64 23.32 -19.10
C ALA A 171 36.91 23.34 -20.47
N LEU A 172 35.70 23.90 -20.50
CA LEU A 172 34.96 24.17 -21.74
C LEU A 172 35.10 25.65 -22.13
N SER A 173 35.91 25.93 -23.15
CA SER A 173 36.04 27.27 -23.74
C SER A 173 34.97 27.48 -24.84
N ALA A 174 33.84 28.05 -24.46
CA ALA A 174 32.83 28.52 -25.41
C ALA A 174 33.21 29.93 -25.93
N ALA A 175 33.46 30.06 -27.22
CA ALA A 175 33.64 31.35 -27.88
C ALA A 175 32.30 32.11 -27.97
N GLY A 176 31.93 32.81 -26.90
CA GLY A 176 30.85 33.78 -26.90
C GLY A 176 31.30 35.05 -27.63
N GLY A 177 31.05 35.12 -28.94
CA GLY A 177 31.35 36.30 -29.74
C GLY A 177 30.65 37.55 -29.21
N ALA A 178 31.44 38.53 -28.77
CA ALA A 178 30.98 39.86 -28.40
C ALA A 178 30.52 40.64 -29.65
N GLY A 179 29.20 40.81 -29.78
CA GLY A 179 28.57 41.82 -30.63
C GLY A 179 28.27 43.06 -29.81
N ARG A 180 28.98 44.14 -30.11
CA ARG A 180 29.04 45.47 -29.47
C ARG A 180 27.70 46.24 -29.48
N ASP A 181 27.61 47.19 -28.56
CA ASP A 181 26.55 48.17 -28.29
C ASP A 181 25.61 48.61 -29.43
N GLY A 182 24.32 48.72 -29.06
CA GLY A 182 23.40 49.74 -29.55
C GLY A 182 22.72 49.47 -30.89
N VAL A 183 21.45 49.04 -30.86
CA VAL A 183 20.32 49.59 -31.64
C VAL A 183 19.04 48.89 -31.20
N ALA A 184 18.02 49.69 -30.93
CA ALA A 184 16.68 49.28 -30.58
C ALA A 184 16.09 48.25 -31.57
N ALA A 185 15.65 47.10 -31.05
CA ALA A 185 14.63 46.29 -31.70
C ALA A 185 13.60 45.88 -30.65
N ARG A 186 12.68 46.81 -30.38
CA ARG A 186 11.38 46.54 -29.75
C ARG A 186 10.75 45.33 -30.43
N ARG A 187 10.80 44.14 -29.83
CA ARG A 187 9.90 43.05 -30.19
C ARG A 187 8.52 43.36 -29.58
N LYS A 188 7.73 44.13 -30.33
CA LYS A 188 6.27 44.24 -30.15
C LYS A 188 5.66 42.88 -30.48
N GLY A 189 5.18 42.17 -29.47
CA GLY A 189 4.27 41.04 -29.61
C GLY A 189 3.50 40.86 -28.32
N PRO A 190 2.16 40.76 -28.34
CA PRO A 190 1.39 40.62 -27.11
C PRO A 190 1.71 39.29 -26.44
N ILE A 191 2.26 39.35 -25.22
CA ILE A 191 2.45 38.20 -24.36
C ILE A 191 1.05 37.73 -23.94
N LYS A 192 0.58 36.62 -24.53
CA LYS A 192 -0.67 35.96 -24.12
C LYS A 192 -0.51 35.46 -22.68
N GLN A 193 -1.02 36.22 -21.71
CA GLN A 193 -1.22 35.73 -20.34
C GLN A 193 -2.24 34.59 -20.38
N ARG A 194 -1.78 33.35 -20.17
CA ARG A 194 -2.67 32.23 -19.85
C ARG A 194 -3.08 32.38 -18.38
N LYS A 195 -4.32 32.83 -18.15
CA LYS A 195 -4.97 32.77 -16.83
C LYS A 195 -5.09 31.31 -16.40
N ALA A 196 -4.61 30.98 -15.21
CA ALA A 196 -4.88 29.69 -14.58
C ALA A 196 -6.40 29.51 -14.43
N ARG A 197 -6.93 28.39 -14.93
CA ARG A 197 -8.33 28.05 -14.71
C ARG A 197 -8.51 27.68 -13.23
N LYS A 198 -9.35 28.45 -12.54
CA LYS A 198 -9.77 28.23 -11.16
C LYS A 198 -10.40 26.83 -11.06
N ILE A 199 -9.71 25.90 -10.41
CA ILE A 199 -10.29 24.61 -10.03
C ILE A 199 -11.28 24.92 -8.90
N LYS A 200 -12.58 24.70 -9.14
CA LYS A 200 -13.58 24.73 -8.07
C LYS A 200 -13.48 23.41 -7.32
N LEU A 201 -13.02 23.47 -6.08
CA LEU A 201 -13.20 22.42 -5.09
C LEU A 201 -14.45 22.77 -4.30
N PHE A 202 -15.61 22.38 -4.82
CA PHE A 202 -16.84 22.08 -4.11
C PHE A 202 -17.69 21.19 -5.03
#